data_AF-A0A383A6Z5-F1
#
_entry.id   AF-A0A383A6Z5-F1
#
_cell.length_a   1.000
_cell.length_b   1.000
_cell.length_c   1.000
_cell.angle_alpha   90.00
_cell.angle_beta   90.00
_cell.angle_gamma   90.00
#
_symmetry.space_group_name_H-M   'P 1'
#
loop_
_entity.id
_entity.type
_entity.pdbx_description
1 polymer ?
#
loop_
_entity_poly.entity_id
_entity_poly.type
_entity_poly.pdbx_seq_one_letter_code
_entity_poly.pdbx_strand_id
1 'polypeptide(L)'
;MMTPEQRYLFDVFGYLHLENALSPDELASCQKATERYMNTPEDQLSPGFGVDGQRYLHGFAFDKCLEALTRHRSIWPIVRELTND
;
A
#
# COMPACT_ATOMS: atom_id res chain seq x y z
N MET A 1 -10.81 4.83 -12.13
CA MET A 1 -11.82 3.83 -12.49
C MET A 1 -11.16 2.86 -13.46
N MET A 2 -11.49 1.58 -13.40
CA MET A 2 -10.89 0.57 -14.28
C MET A 2 -11.25 0.83 -15.75
N THR A 3 -10.34 0.50 -16.65
CA THR A 3 -10.68 0.38 -18.07
C THR A 3 -11.56 -0.85 -18.32
N PRO A 4 -12.29 -0.95 -19.44
CA PRO A 4 -13.08 -2.14 -19.78
C PRO A 4 -12.23 -3.42 -19.80
N GLU A 5 -10.99 -3.32 -20.30
CA GLU A 5 -10.04 -4.44 -20.30
C GLU A 5 -9.64 -4.84 -18.88
N GLN A 6 -9.28 -3.88 -18.03
CA GLN A 6 -8.95 -4.16 -16.62
C GLN A 6 -10.10 -4.82 -15.88
N ARG A 7 -11.34 -4.38 -16.13
CA ARG A 7 -12.54 -4.99 -15.54
C ARG A 7 -12.72 -6.43 -16.01
N TYR A 8 -12.60 -6.67 -17.32
CA TYR A 8 -12.65 -8.03 -17.87
C TYR A 8 -11.56 -8.94 -17.27
N LEU A 9 -10.31 -8.47 -17.20
CA LEU A 9 -9.20 -9.25 -16.64
C LEU A 9 -9.43 -9.56 -15.16
N PHE A 10 -9.93 -8.59 -14.38
CA PHE A 10 -10.29 -8.81 -12.99
C PHE A 10 -11.42 -9.84 -12.84
N ASP A 11 -12.47 -9.74 -13.65
CA ASP A 11 -13.60 -10.68 -13.61
C ASP A 11 -13.19 -12.11 -13.97
N VAL A 12 -12.23 -12.28 -14.90
CA VAL A 12 -11.74 -13.59 -15.35
C VAL A 12 -10.74 -14.19 -14.36
N PHE A 13 -9.82 -13.40 -13.81
CA PHE A 13 -8.71 -13.91 -13.00
C PHE A 13 -8.92 -13.77 -11.49
N GLY A 14 -9.87 -12.95 -11.04
CA GLY A 14 -10.05 -12.61 -9.63
C GLY A 14 -8.99 -11.66 -9.06
N TYR A 15 -8.08 -11.17 -9.90
CA TYR A 15 -7.07 -10.16 -9.54
C TYR A 15 -6.69 -9.31 -10.75
N LEU A 16 -6.08 -8.16 -10.49
CA LEU A 16 -5.57 -7.26 -11.52
C LEU A 16 -4.15 -6.81 -11.16
N HIS A 17 -3.22 -6.95 -12.10
CA HIS A 17 -1.87 -6.39 -11.98
C HIS A 17 -1.86 -4.98 -12.58
N LEU A 18 -1.46 -3.99 -11.78
CA LEU A 18 -1.33 -2.60 -12.19
C LEU A 18 0.16 -2.26 -12.32
N GLU A 19 0.62 -2.14 -13.56
CA GLU A 19 2.00 -1.73 -13.82
C GLU A 19 2.21 -0.25 -13.48
N ASN A 20 3.39 0.06 -12.95
CA ASN A 20 3.81 1.43 -12.63
C ASN A 20 2.78 2.18 -11.75
N ALA A 21 2.17 1.47 -10.80
CA ALA A 21 1.15 2.03 -9.92
C ALA A 21 1.67 3.22 -9.09
N LEU A 22 2.99 3.27 -8.83
CA LEU A 22 3.70 4.36 -8.15
C LEU A 22 4.72 4.97 -9.11
N SER A 23 4.97 6.27 -8.96
CA SER A 23 6.12 6.91 -9.59
C SER A 23 7.44 6.45 -8.93
N PRO A 24 8.59 6.61 -9.61
CA PRO A 24 9.90 6.28 -9.04
C PRO A 24 10.18 6.97 -7.69
N ASP A 25 9.78 8.24 -7.56
CA ASP A 25 10.01 9.03 -6.35
C ASP A 25 9.12 8.57 -5.19
N GLU A 26 7.85 8.28 -5.46
CA GLU A 26 6.92 7.72 -4.46
C GLU A 26 7.42 6.35 -3.96
N LEU A 27 7.84 5.48 -4.89
CA LEU A 27 8.41 4.18 -4.57
C LEU A 27 9.67 4.32 -3.69
N ALA A 28 10.62 5.16 -4.09
CA ALA A 28 11.85 5.37 -3.34
C ALA A 28 11.59 5.95 -1.93
N SER A 29 10.63 6.86 -1.80
CA SER A 29 10.23 7.43 -0.51
C SER A 29 9.63 6.38 0.42
N CYS A 30 8.71 5.55 -0.09
CA CYS A 30 8.07 4.49 0.67
C CYS A 30 9.05 3.38 1.07
N GLN A 31 9.99 3.03 0.20
CA GLN A 31 11.07 2.08 0.52
C GLN A 31 11.91 2.57 1.69
N LYS A 32 12.38 3.83 1.65
CA LYS A 32 13.14 4.42 2.76
C LYS A 32 12.35 4.44 4.07
N ALA A 33 11.05 4.73 4.04
CA ALA A 33 10.21 4.71 5.23
C ALA A 33 10.03 3.30 5.79
N THR A 34 9.85 2.32 4.91
CA THR A 34 9.77 0.90 5.28
C THR A 34 11.06 0.42 5.92
N GLU A 35 12.22 0.73 5.31
CA GLU A 35 13.54 0.40 5.87
C GLU A 35 13.76 1.04 7.25
N ARG A 36 13.33 2.29 7.45
CA ARG A 36 13.38 2.92 8.78
C ARG A 36 12.56 2.13 9.79
N TYR A 37 11.33 1.75 9.44
CA TYR A 37 10.49 0.97 10.35
C TYR A 37 11.14 -0.36 10.71
N MET A 38 11.61 -1.11 9.71
CA MET A 38 12.25 -2.42 9.91
C MET A 38 13.50 -2.37 10.78
N ASN A 39 14.26 -1.27 10.70
CA ASN A 39 15.51 -1.09 11.43
C ASN A 39 15.34 -0.35 12.76
N THR A 40 14.13 0.11 13.11
CA THR A 40 13.87 0.77 14.39
C THR A 40 13.65 -0.29 15.47
N PRO A 41 14.46 -0.30 16.56
CA PRO A 41 14.27 -1.23 17.66
C PRO A 41 12.88 -1.11 18.30
N GLU A 42 12.35 -2.24 18.79
CA GLU A 42 10.97 -2.29 19.30
C GLU A 42 10.73 -1.37 20.51
N ASP A 43 11.73 -1.16 21.35
CA ASP A 43 11.70 -0.25 22.49
C ASP A 43 11.69 1.24 22.09
N GLN A 44 11.98 1.54 20.82
CA GLN A 44 11.95 2.89 20.25
C GLN A 44 10.72 3.14 19.39
N LEU A 45 9.91 2.11 19.15
CA LEU A 45 8.66 2.24 18.42
C LEU A 45 7.56 2.85 19.29
N SER A 46 6.73 3.69 18.68
CA SER A 46 5.51 4.17 19.32
C SER A 46 4.57 3.00 19.66
N PRO A 47 3.74 3.11 20.71
CA PRO A 47 2.77 2.07 21.05
C PRO A 47 1.90 1.65 19.87
N GLY A 48 1.74 0.33 19.68
CA GLY A 48 0.98 -0.28 18.57
C GLY A 48 1.83 -0.64 17.36
N PHE A 49 3.02 -0.07 17.20
CA PHE A 49 3.99 -0.50 16.20
C PHE A 49 4.85 -1.64 16.75
N GLY A 50 5.32 -2.51 15.86
CA GLY A 50 6.09 -3.71 16.19
C GLY A 50 5.99 -4.76 15.10
N VAL A 51 6.53 -5.94 15.39
CA VAL A 51 6.48 -7.09 14.48
C VAL A 51 5.79 -8.27 15.18
N ASP A 52 4.69 -8.75 14.62
CA ASP A 52 4.02 -9.98 15.04
C ASP A 52 4.34 -11.10 14.05
N GLY A 53 5.40 -11.85 14.37
CA GLY A 53 5.93 -12.93 13.54
C GLY A 53 6.44 -12.40 12.19
N GLN A 54 5.61 -12.50 11.15
CA GLN A 54 5.93 -12.08 9.78
C GLN A 54 5.24 -10.76 9.38
N ARG A 55 4.53 -10.10 10.30
CA ARG A 55 3.71 -8.92 10.00
C ARG A 55 4.21 -7.69 10.75
N TYR A 56 4.36 -6.58 10.02
CA TYR A 56 4.61 -5.28 10.62
C TYR A 56 3.28 -4.63 11.04
N LEU A 57 3.11 -4.40 12.34
CA LEU A 57 1.88 -3.86 12.92
C LEU A 57 1.72 -2.39 12.53
N HIS A 58 0.52 -2.01 12.09
CA HIS A 58 0.18 -0.63 11.68
C HIS A 58 1.19 0.05 10.73
N GLY A 59 1.95 -0.71 9.94
CA GLY A 59 3.07 -0.15 9.17
C GLY A 59 2.71 0.96 8.18
N PHE A 60 1.49 0.94 7.65
CA PHE A 60 1.00 2.03 6.81
C PHE A 60 0.91 3.37 7.55
N ALA A 61 0.73 3.37 8.88
CA ALA A 61 0.62 4.57 9.70
C ALA A 61 1.97 5.08 10.23
N PHE A 62 3.07 4.36 9.97
CA PHE A 62 4.40 4.70 10.47
C PHE A 62 4.94 5.98 9.84
N ASP A 63 4.64 6.19 8.55
CA ASP A 63 5.07 7.36 7.79
C ASP A 63 3.93 7.84 6.88
N LYS A 64 3.86 9.16 6.66
CA LYS A 64 2.83 9.77 5.82
C LYS A 64 2.90 9.30 4.36
N CYS A 65 4.09 8.96 3.86
CA CYS A 65 4.19 8.41 2.51
C CYS A 65 3.52 7.03 2.40
N LEU A 66 3.63 6.18 3.43
CA LEU A 66 2.97 4.87 3.49
C LEU A 66 1.46 5.01 3.69
N GLU A 67 1.03 5.98 4.51
CA GLU A 67 -0.38 6.25 4.76
C GLU A 67 -1.09 6.65 3.45
N ALA A 68 -0.43 7.48 2.64
CA ALA A 68 -0.94 7.93 1.35
C ALA A 68 -1.18 6.76 0.37
N LEU A 69 -0.44 5.64 0.47
CA LEU A 69 -0.64 4.46 -0.38
C LEU A 69 -2.04 3.86 -0.23
N THR A 70 -2.64 3.95 0.97
CA THR A 70 -3.98 3.39 1.26
C THR A 70 -5.09 4.05 0.44
N ARG A 71 -4.87 5.27 -0.05
CA ARG A 71 -5.80 6.06 -0.85
C ARG A 71 -5.17 6.57 -2.14
N HIS A 72 -4.12 5.90 -2.63
CA HIS A 72 -3.36 6.36 -3.78
C HIS A 72 -4.22 6.46 -5.05
N ARG A 73 -4.01 7.50 -5.86
CA ARG A 73 -4.81 7.81 -7.06
C ARG A 73 -4.89 6.67 -8.08
N SER A 74 -3.88 5.82 -8.18
CA SER A 74 -3.86 4.68 -9.12
C SER A 74 -4.65 3.46 -8.62
N ILE A 75 -4.91 3.37 -7.31
CA ILE A 75 -5.50 2.20 -6.65
C ILE A 75 -6.90 2.53 -6.14
N TRP A 76 -7.06 3.64 -5.43
CA TRP A 76 -8.28 3.98 -4.70
C TRP A 76 -9.54 4.04 -5.58
N PRO A 77 -9.53 4.65 -6.78
CA PRO A 77 -10.70 4.63 -7.65
C PRO A 77 -11.14 3.24 -8.10
N ILE A 78 -10.22 2.26 -8.13
CA ILE A 78 -10.51 0.86 -8.47
C ILE A 78 -11.11 0.15 -7.26
N VAL A 79 -10.54 0.36 -6.07
CA VAL A 79 -11.08 -0.20 -4.82
C VAL A 79 -12.52 0.27 -4.61
N ARG A 80 -12.78 1.57 -4.75
CA ARG A 80 -14.12 2.18 -4.67
C ARG A 80 -15.13 1.54 -5.63
N GLU A 81 -14.70 1.31 -6.86
CA GLU A 81 -15.51 0.65 -7.89
C GLU A 81 -15.86 -0.79 -7.49
N LEU A 82 -14.91 -1.53 -6.91
CA LEU A 82 -15.11 -2.93 -6.49
C LEU A 82 -15.90 -3.07 -5.19
N THR A 83 -15.85 -2.07 -4.29
CA THR A 83 -16.56 -2.09 -3.01
C THR A 83 -17.93 -1.42 -3.04
N ASN A 84 -18.34 -0.84 -4.18
CA ASN A 84 -19.56 -0.04 -4.32
C ASN A 84 -19.63 1.17 -3.36
N ASP A 85 -18.49 1.75 -3.01
CA ASP A 85 -18.38 2.93 -2.13
C ASP A 85 -18.37 4.26 -2.91
#